data_AF-A0A0N7KGG6-F1
#
_entry.id   AF-A0A0N7KGG6-F1
#
_cell.length_a   1.000
_cell.length_b   1.000
_cell.length_c   1.000
_cell.angle_alpha   90.00
_cell.angle_beta   90.00
_cell.angle_gamma   90.00
#
_symmetry.space_group_name_H-M   'P 1'
#
loop_
_entity.id
_entity.type
_entity.pdbx_description
1 polymer ?
#
loop_
_entity_poly.entity_id
_entity_poly.type
_entity_poly.pdbx_seq_one_letter_code
_entity_poly.pdbx_strand_id
1 'polypeptide(L)'
;DSQWLSITFSKAIFLGNGLVAIVSGLFANLLADNLGFGPVAPFDAAACFLAIGMAIIMSSWSENYGDPSESKDLMSQFKVAAKAIASDEKIALLGAIQSLFEGSMYTFVFLWTPALSPNEEDIPHGFIFATFMLSSMLGSSIAARLLARKLKVEGYMQIVFTISAFTLFLPVVTNILVPTSSVKGGSISFGGTLQLLGFCTFEACVGIFWPSIMKMRSQYIPEEARSTIMNFFRIPLNLFVCVVLYNVNAFPITVMFGMCSIFLFMAAILQRRLMVVSDLHKSSTKAQEMVDEDEPLNP
;
A
#
# COMPACT_ATOMS: atom_id res chain seq x y z
N ASP A 1 -14.23 -6.43 -20.65
CA ASP A 1 -13.17 -7.04 -19.82
C ASP A 1 -12.72 -6.27 -18.58
N SER A 2 -12.64 -4.94 -18.60
CA SER A 2 -12.21 -4.13 -17.43
C SER A 2 -13.07 -4.29 -16.16
N GLN A 3 -14.38 -4.56 -16.30
CA GLN A 3 -15.28 -4.80 -15.16
C GLN A 3 -14.96 -6.08 -14.39
N TRP A 4 -14.70 -7.19 -15.09
CA TRP A 4 -14.35 -8.47 -14.45
C TRP A 4 -13.01 -8.38 -13.73
N LEU A 5 -12.04 -7.68 -14.31
CA LEU A 5 -10.74 -7.42 -13.69
C LEU A 5 -10.89 -6.69 -12.34
N SER A 6 -11.72 -5.65 -12.30
CA SER A 6 -11.97 -4.87 -11.07
C SER A 6 -12.67 -5.68 -9.97
N ILE A 7 -13.61 -6.55 -10.34
CA ILE A 7 -14.33 -7.43 -9.40
C ILE A 7 -13.39 -8.52 -8.87
N THR A 8 -12.58 -9.13 -9.74
CA THR A 8 -11.60 -10.14 -9.35
C THR A 8 -10.55 -9.55 -8.41
N PHE A 9 -10.00 -8.37 -8.70
CA PHE A 9 -9.05 -7.71 -7.80
C PHE A 9 -9.68 -7.34 -6.46
N SER A 10 -10.91 -6.83 -6.45
CA SER A 10 -11.61 -6.53 -5.20
C SER A 10 -11.85 -7.79 -4.36
N LYS A 11 -12.24 -8.90 -4.99
CA LYS A 11 -12.43 -10.19 -4.29
C LYS A 11 -11.11 -10.79 -3.83
N ALA A 12 -10.06 -10.75 -4.64
CA ALA A 12 -8.74 -11.26 -4.30
C ALA A 12 -8.09 -10.47 -3.15
N ILE A 13 -8.25 -9.16 -3.11
CA ILE A 13 -7.72 -8.35 -2.00
C ILE A 13 -8.54 -8.54 -0.72
N PHE A 14 -9.86 -8.59 -0.83
CA PHE A 14 -10.73 -8.75 0.33
C PHE A 14 -10.66 -10.16 0.94
N LEU A 15 -10.87 -11.20 0.12
CA LEU A 15 -10.88 -12.60 0.57
C LEU A 15 -9.47 -13.20 0.63
N GLY A 16 -8.60 -12.88 -0.32
CA GLY A 16 -7.25 -13.43 -0.37
C GLY A 16 -6.33 -12.72 0.61
N ASN A 17 -6.08 -11.44 0.44
CA ASN A 17 -5.08 -10.75 1.26
C ASN A 17 -5.57 -10.48 2.69
N GLY A 18 -6.78 -9.92 2.85
CA GLY A 18 -7.30 -9.55 4.17
C GLY A 18 -7.67 -10.75 5.05
N LEU A 19 -8.60 -11.59 4.58
CA LEU A 19 -9.12 -12.71 5.38
C LEU A 19 -8.04 -13.74 5.70
N VAL A 20 -7.20 -14.11 4.72
CA VAL A 20 -6.10 -15.07 4.98
C VAL A 20 -5.10 -14.47 5.96
N ALA A 21 -4.73 -13.19 5.85
CA ALA A 21 -3.83 -12.57 6.82
C ALA A 21 -4.38 -12.57 8.25
N ILE A 22 -5.69 -12.35 8.44
CA ILE A 22 -6.34 -12.46 9.77
C ILE A 22 -6.23 -13.89 10.30
N VAL A 23 -6.63 -14.88 9.49
CA VAL A 23 -6.61 -16.30 9.89
C VAL A 23 -5.18 -16.75 10.19
N SER A 24 -4.21 -16.37 9.36
CA SER A 24 -2.79 -16.67 9.57
C SER A 24 -2.25 -16.02 10.85
N GLY A 25 -2.61 -14.78 11.15
CA GLY A 25 -2.20 -14.11 12.39
C GLY A 25 -2.75 -14.78 13.65
N LEU A 26 -4.04 -15.15 13.63
CA LEU A 26 -4.67 -15.89 14.74
C LEU A 26 -4.09 -17.30 14.89
N PHE A 27 -3.82 -17.98 13.77
CA PHE A 27 -3.20 -19.30 13.77
C PHE A 27 -1.77 -19.28 14.29
N ALA A 28 -0.98 -18.25 13.94
CA ALA A 28 0.34 -18.03 14.50
C ALA A 28 0.29 -17.83 16.02
N ASN A 29 -0.67 -17.03 16.52
CA ASN A 29 -0.86 -16.82 17.96
C ASN A 29 -1.27 -18.11 18.69
N LEU A 30 -2.13 -18.92 18.07
CA LEU A 30 -2.54 -20.22 18.63
C LEU A 30 -1.35 -21.18 18.76
N LEU A 31 -0.48 -21.23 17.73
CA LEU A 31 0.69 -22.10 17.71
C LEU A 31 1.75 -21.66 18.72
N ALA A 32 2.05 -20.37 18.76
CA ALA A 32 3.11 -19.84 19.61
C ALA A 32 2.70 -19.80 21.09
N ASP A 33 1.54 -19.23 21.41
CA ASP A 33 1.15 -18.93 22.80
C ASP A 33 0.28 -20.02 23.41
N ASN A 34 -0.83 -20.40 22.74
CA ASN A 34 -1.82 -21.31 23.34
C ASN A 34 -1.32 -22.76 23.40
N LEU A 35 -0.63 -23.20 22.35
CA LEU A 35 -0.07 -24.55 22.26
C LEU A 35 1.36 -24.63 22.81
N GLY A 36 1.99 -23.48 23.09
CA GLY A 36 3.31 -23.42 23.72
C GLY A 36 4.44 -24.01 22.88
N PHE A 37 4.26 -24.14 21.56
CA PHE A 37 5.31 -24.64 20.65
C PHE A 37 6.46 -23.65 20.44
N GLY A 38 6.36 -22.47 21.05
CA GLY A 38 7.39 -21.45 21.03
C GLY A 38 7.35 -20.57 19.77
N PRO A 39 8.25 -19.57 19.71
CA PRO A 39 8.23 -18.54 18.67
C PRO A 39 8.59 -19.04 17.25
N VAL A 40 9.12 -20.26 17.13
CA VAL A 40 9.51 -20.86 15.83
C VAL A 40 8.33 -21.55 15.14
N ALA A 41 7.30 -21.95 15.88
CA ALA A 41 6.18 -22.74 15.36
C ALA A 41 5.42 -22.10 14.18
N PRO A 42 5.19 -20.78 14.13
CA PRO A 42 4.59 -20.14 12.95
C PRO A 42 5.44 -20.27 11.68
N PHE A 43 6.78 -20.29 11.81
CA PHE A 43 7.70 -20.45 10.67
C PHE A 43 7.64 -21.88 10.11
N ASP A 44 7.62 -22.88 10.98
CA ASP A 44 7.50 -24.29 10.57
C ASP A 44 6.16 -24.55 9.88
N ALA A 45 5.08 -23.99 10.42
CA ALA A 45 3.77 -24.06 9.79
C ALA A 45 3.78 -23.41 8.39
N ALA A 46 4.38 -22.23 8.24
CA ALA A 46 4.52 -21.56 6.95
C ALA A 46 5.32 -22.39 5.94
N ALA A 47 6.40 -23.06 6.37
CA ALA A 47 7.18 -23.95 5.52
C ALA A 47 6.35 -25.13 4.99
N CYS A 48 5.51 -25.74 5.84
CA CYS A 48 4.59 -26.79 5.43
C CYS A 48 3.58 -26.30 4.37
N PHE A 49 2.99 -25.13 4.55
CA PHE A 49 2.09 -24.54 3.56
C PHE A 49 2.79 -24.23 2.23
N LEU A 50 4.04 -23.74 2.27
CA LEU A 50 4.84 -23.49 1.08
C LEU A 50 5.18 -24.80 0.32
N ALA A 51 5.50 -25.87 1.03
CA ALA A 51 5.76 -27.18 0.43
C ALA A 51 4.52 -27.75 -0.28
N ILE A 52 3.34 -27.60 0.33
CA ILE A 52 2.06 -27.97 -0.30
C ILE A 52 1.81 -27.11 -1.54
N GLY A 53 2.04 -25.80 -1.45
CA GLY A 53 1.91 -24.88 -2.58
C GLY A 53 2.84 -25.26 -3.74
N MET A 54 4.08 -25.62 -3.44
CA MET A 54 5.04 -26.11 -4.44
C MET A 54 4.55 -27.38 -5.13
N ALA A 55 4.05 -28.37 -4.38
CA ALA A 55 3.51 -29.60 -4.94
C ALA A 55 2.29 -29.35 -5.85
N ILE A 56 1.41 -28.43 -5.48
CA ILE A 56 0.25 -28.03 -6.29
C ILE A 56 0.72 -27.34 -7.58
N ILE A 57 1.65 -26.38 -7.50
CA ILE A 57 2.16 -25.66 -8.67
C ILE A 57 2.82 -26.66 -9.64
N MET A 58 3.68 -27.54 -9.12
CA MET A 58 4.35 -28.56 -9.94
C MET A 58 3.39 -29.52 -10.65
N SER A 59 2.23 -29.81 -10.03
CA SER A 59 1.24 -30.74 -10.62
C SER A 59 0.20 -30.06 -11.51
N SER A 60 -0.08 -28.77 -11.28
CA SER A 60 -1.22 -28.08 -11.90
C SER A 60 -0.83 -27.03 -12.94
N TRP A 61 0.39 -26.49 -12.90
CA TRP A 61 0.81 -25.42 -13.81
C TRP A 61 1.63 -25.98 -14.98
N SER A 62 1.19 -25.69 -16.21
CA SER A 62 1.99 -25.89 -17.41
C SER A 62 3.02 -24.77 -17.56
N GLU A 63 4.24 -25.11 -18.00
CA GLU A 63 5.30 -24.13 -18.19
C GLU A 63 4.94 -23.11 -19.28
N ASN A 64 5.01 -21.81 -18.93
CA ASN A 64 4.73 -20.72 -19.86
C ASN A 64 6.05 -20.19 -20.42
N TYR A 65 6.54 -20.84 -21.47
CA TYR A 65 7.65 -20.33 -22.27
C TYR A 65 7.15 -19.13 -23.06
N GLY A 66 7.35 -17.92 -22.52
CA GLY A 66 6.95 -16.67 -23.18
C GLY A 66 7.45 -16.58 -24.63
N ASP A 67 6.88 -15.66 -25.41
CA ASP A 67 7.18 -15.56 -26.83
C ASP A 67 8.67 -15.23 -27.07
N PRO A 68 9.46 -16.12 -27.72
CA PRO A 68 10.89 -15.88 -27.97
C PRO A 68 11.14 -14.60 -28.78
N SER A 69 10.15 -14.18 -29.58
CA SER A 69 10.20 -12.98 -30.40
C SER A 69 10.02 -11.67 -29.61
N GLU A 70 9.52 -11.74 -28.37
CA GLU A 70 9.32 -10.60 -27.46
C GLU A 70 10.41 -10.47 -26.39
N SER A 71 11.56 -11.12 -26.57
CA SER A 71 12.73 -10.98 -25.68
C SER A 71 13.38 -9.59 -25.80
N LYS A 72 12.64 -8.55 -25.40
CA LYS A 72 13.10 -7.17 -25.36
C LYS A 72 14.18 -7.06 -24.29
N ASP A 73 15.35 -6.59 -24.69
CA ASP A 73 16.46 -6.31 -23.78
C ASP A 73 15.99 -5.42 -22.61
N LEU A 74 16.40 -5.74 -21.38
CA LEU A 74 15.95 -5.03 -20.17
C LEU A 74 16.22 -3.53 -20.28
N MET A 75 17.38 -3.16 -20.81
CA MET A 75 17.76 -1.74 -20.99
C MET A 75 16.78 -1.01 -21.93
N SER A 76 16.33 -1.69 -22.99
CA SER A 76 15.35 -1.13 -23.93
C SER A 76 13.99 -0.89 -23.24
N GLN A 77 13.55 -1.81 -22.38
CA GLN A 77 12.30 -1.67 -21.63
C GLN A 77 12.37 -0.52 -20.62
N PHE A 78 13.49 -0.38 -19.90
CA PHE A 78 13.72 0.74 -18.98
C PHE A 78 13.74 2.09 -19.71
N LYS A 79 14.33 2.16 -20.91
CA LYS A 79 14.35 3.37 -21.73
C LYS A 79 12.95 3.76 -22.22
N VAL A 80 12.14 2.78 -22.64
CA VAL A 80 10.74 2.99 -23.02
C VAL A 80 9.92 3.48 -21.82
N ALA A 81 10.08 2.84 -20.66
CA ALA A 81 9.41 3.27 -19.43
C ALA A 81 9.82 4.70 -19.03
N ALA A 82 11.11 5.03 -19.06
CA ALA A 82 11.60 6.38 -18.76
C ALA A 82 11.02 7.43 -19.73
N LYS A 83 10.94 7.10 -21.02
CA LYS A 83 10.30 7.97 -22.02
C LYS A 83 8.81 8.16 -21.73
N ALA A 84 8.09 7.09 -21.41
CA ALA A 84 6.66 7.14 -21.09
C ALA A 84 6.39 7.99 -19.83
N ILE A 85 7.22 7.84 -18.79
CA ILE A 85 7.18 8.64 -17.57
C ILE A 85 7.47 10.11 -17.86
N ALA A 86 8.47 10.39 -18.70
CA ALA A 86 8.83 11.77 -19.08
C ALA A 86 7.77 12.43 -19.98
N SER A 87 7.04 11.66 -20.77
CA SER A 87 6.00 12.18 -21.68
C SER A 87 4.64 12.39 -21.02
N ASP A 88 4.28 11.58 -20.03
CA ASP A 88 2.98 11.68 -19.35
C ASP A 88 3.17 11.97 -17.85
N GLU A 89 2.91 13.22 -17.49
CA GLU A 89 2.95 13.70 -16.11
C GLU A 89 2.04 12.89 -15.18
N LYS A 90 0.90 12.35 -15.67
CA LYS A 90 0.00 11.52 -14.87
C LYS A 90 0.68 10.23 -14.44
N ILE A 91 1.47 9.62 -15.32
CA ILE A 91 2.22 8.38 -15.01
C ILE A 91 3.30 8.68 -13.97
N ALA A 92 4.02 9.79 -14.14
CA ALA A 92 5.05 10.22 -13.19
C ALA A 92 4.49 10.50 -11.79
N LEU A 93 3.40 11.29 -11.72
CA LEU A 93 2.72 11.61 -10.47
C LEU A 93 2.16 10.36 -9.79
N LEU A 94 1.51 9.48 -10.55
CA LEU A 94 0.94 8.23 -10.02
C LEU A 94 2.04 7.32 -9.43
N GLY A 95 3.15 7.16 -10.14
CA GLY A 95 4.30 6.39 -9.69
C GLY A 95 4.93 6.96 -8.41
N ALA A 96 5.12 8.28 -8.36
CA ALA A 96 5.65 8.96 -7.18
C ALA A 96 4.73 8.83 -5.95
N ILE A 97 3.42 9.02 -6.12
CA ILE A 97 2.42 8.87 -5.05
C ILE A 97 2.41 7.45 -4.50
N GLN A 98 2.39 6.46 -5.40
CA GLN A 98 2.42 5.05 -5.02
C GLN A 98 3.69 4.74 -4.22
N SER A 99 4.84 5.20 -4.69
CA SER A 99 6.11 4.97 -3.99
C SER A 99 6.13 5.63 -2.61
N LEU A 100 5.75 6.91 -2.48
CA LEU A 100 5.74 7.58 -1.18
C LEU A 100 4.83 6.88 -0.17
N PHE A 101 3.66 6.39 -0.61
CA PHE A 101 2.73 5.67 0.24
C PHE A 101 3.23 4.28 0.62
N GLU A 102 3.65 3.46 -0.36
CA GLU A 102 4.16 2.11 -0.11
C GLU A 102 5.41 2.14 0.77
N GLY A 103 6.30 3.10 0.57
CA GLY A 103 7.50 3.26 1.40
C GLY A 103 7.14 3.55 2.85
N SER A 104 6.18 4.46 3.07
CA SER A 104 5.67 4.78 4.42
C SER A 104 4.97 3.58 5.08
N MET A 105 4.21 2.81 4.30
CA MET A 105 3.56 1.58 4.76
C MET A 105 4.58 0.52 5.16
N TYR A 106 5.62 0.28 4.36
CA TYR A 106 6.67 -0.68 4.71
C TYR A 106 7.41 -0.28 5.98
N THR A 107 7.80 1.00 6.12
CA THR A 107 8.40 1.51 7.35
C THR A 107 7.46 1.31 8.55
N PHE A 108 6.17 1.57 8.41
CA PHE A 108 5.18 1.32 9.47
C PHE A 108 5.15 -0.17 9.88
N VAL A 109 5.14 -1.11 8.94
CA VAL A 109 5.11 -2.56 9.23
C VAL A 109 6.32 -3.02 10.06
N PHE A 110 7.48 -2.38 9.90
CA PHE A 110 8.65 -2.67 10.74
C PHE A 110 8.63 -1.98 12.10
N LEU A 111 8.05 -0.77 12.18
CA LEU A 111 8.15 0.08 13.37
C LEU A 111 6.95 0.03 14.30
N TRP A 112 5.80 -0.52 13.90
CA TRP A 112 4.60 -0.53 14.75
C TRP A 112 4.83 -1.30 16.05
N THR A 113 5.54 -2.43 16.01
CA THR A 113 5.84 -3.26 17.19
C THR A 113 6.67 -2.50 18.23
N PRO A 114 7.87 -1.96 17.92
CA PRO A 114 8.64 -1.17 18.88
C PRO A 114 7.97 0.17 19.24
N ALA A 115 7.07 0.70 18.40
CA ALA A 115 6.31 1.91 18.72
C ALA A 115 5.20 1.67 19.75
N LEU A 116 4.56 0.50 19.74
CA LEU A 116 3.52 0.10 20.68
C LEU A 116 4.08 -0.51 21.96
N SER A 117 5.23 -1.20 21.88
CA SER A 117 5.90 -1.82 23.03
C SER A 117 7.32 -1.27 23.22
N PRO A 118 7.48 0.02 23.58
CA PRO A 118 8.80 0.62 23.78
C PRO A 118 9.54 0.08 25.02
N ASN A 119 8.82 -0.54 25.96
CA ASN A 119 9.35 -1.07 27.22
C ASN A 119 9.33 -2.61 27.30
N GLU A 120 9.21 -3.31 26.17
CA GLU A 120 9.03 -4.78 26.11
C GLU A 120 7.80 -5.25 26.92
N GLU A 121 6.70 -4.51 26.80
CA GLU A 121 5.40 -4.94 27.33
C GLU A 121 4.94 -6.21 26.60
N ASP A 122 4.42 -7.19 27.36
CA ASP A 122 3.79 -8.41 26.85
C ASP A 122 2.43 -8.07 26.24
N ILE A 123 2.46 -7.72 24.96
CA ILE A 123 1.26 -7.39 24.18
C ILE A 123 0.92 -8.58 23.27
N PRO A 124 -0.35 -8.97 23.10
CA PRO A 124 -0.72 -10.01 22.16
C PRO A 124 -0.59 -9.51 20.70
N HIS A 125 0.60 -9.68 20.11
CA HIS A 125 0.95 -9.14 18.79
C HIS A 125 0.02 -9.68 17.69
N GLY A 126 -0.37 -10.95 17.76
CA GLY A 126 -1.27 -11.57 16.79
C GLY A 126 -2.67 -10.95 16.77
N PHE A 127 -3.22 -10.59 17.94
CA PHE A 127 -4.52 -9.93 18.04
C PHE A 127 -4.51 -8.48 17.55
N ILE A 128 -3.42 -7.75 17.82
CA ILE A 128 -3.24 -6.39 17.28
C ILE A 128 -3.14 -6.45 15.76
N PHE A 129 -2.31 -7.35 15.22
CA PHE A 129 -2.18 -7.53 13.78
C PHE A 129 -3.51 -7.95 13.13
N ALA A 130 -4.28 -8.85 13.75
CA ALA A 130 -5.62 -9.20 13.28
C ALA A 130 -6.57 -7.98 13.25
N THR A 131 -6.45 -7.08 14.23
CA THR A 131 -7.23 -5.82 14.27
C THR A 131 -6.82 -4.87 13.14
N PHE A 132 -5.53 -4.76 12.85
CA PHE A 132 -5.01 -4.00 11.69
C PHE A 132 -5.54 -4.55 10.37
N MET A 133 -5.46 -5.86 10.17
CA MET A 133 -5.99 -6.50 8.96
C MET A 133 -7.51 -6.34 8.84
N LEU A 134 -8.26 -6.42 9.95
CA LEU A 134 -9.69 -6.14 9.96
C LEU A 134 -9.99 -4.70 9.56
N SER A 135 -9.23 -3.73 10.07
CA SER A 135 -9.35 -2.33 9.69
C SER A 135 -9.08 -2.11 8.19
N SER A 136 -8.05 -2.77 7.65
CA SER A 136 -7.72 -2.76 6.23
C SER A 136 -8.83 -3.39 5.35
N MET A 137 -9.49 -4.45 5.82
CA MET A 137 -10.66 -5.03 5.15
C MET A 137 -11.86 -4.08 5.12
N LEU A 138 -12.11 -3.36 6.23
CA LEU A 138 -13.14 -2.32 6.29
C LEU A 138 -12.82 -1.20 5.30
N GLY A 139 -11.58 -0.74 5.26
CA GLY A 139 -11.09 0.23 4.27
C GLY A 139 -11.32 -0.22 2.83
N SER A 140 -10.94 -1.45 2.50
CA SER A 140 -11.13 -2.03 1.17
C SER A 140 -12.60 -2.10 0.76
N SER A 141 -13.49 -2.42 1.72
CA SER A 141 -14.94 -2.44 1.51
C SER A 141 -15.51 -1.03 1.26
N ILE A 142 -15.02 -0.03 1.98
CA ILE A 142 -15.35 1.38 1.75
C ILE A 142 -14.91 1.78 0.35
N ALA A 143 -13.67 1.44 -0.05
CA ALA A 143 -13.14 1.70 -1.38
C ALA A 143 -14.02 1.10 -2.47
N ALA A 144 -14.41 -0.18 -2.34
CA ALA A 144 -15.29 -0.84 -3.29
C ALA A 144 -16.63 -0.10 -3.47
N ARG A 145 -17.23 0.39 -2.37
CA ARG A 145 -18.45 1.21 -2.42
C ARG A 145 -18.23 2.58 -3.05
N LEU A 146 -17.11 3.26 -2.74
CA LEU A 146 -16.76 4.55 -3.35
C LEU A 146 -16.54 4.41 -4.87
N LEU A 147 -15.88 3.34 -5.28
CA LEU A 147 -15.65 2.99 -6.68
C LEU A 147 -16.95 2.68 -7.43
N ALA A 148 -17.90 1.99 -6.78
CA ALA A 148 -19.21 1.72 -7.34
C ALA A 148 -20.06 2.98 -7.55
N ARG A 149 -19.92 3.99 -6.67
CA ARG A 149 -20.62 5.29 -6.76
C ARG A 149 -20.05 6.23 -7.82
N LYS A 150 -19.10 5.78 -8.65
CA LYS A 150 -18.41 6.58 -9.68
C LYS A 150 -17.77 7.89 -9.15
N LEU A 151 -17.44 7.93 -7.86
CA LEU A 151 -16.69 9.07 -7.32
C LEU A 151 -15.30 9.13 -7.96
N LYS A 152 -14.80 10.35 -8.19
CA LYS A 152 -13.44 10.55 -8.70
C LYS A 152 -12.46 9.99 -7.67
N VAL A 153 -11.64 9.03 -8.11
CA VAL A 153 -10.64 8.38 -7.26
C VAL A 153 -9.67 9.40 -6.72
N GLU A 154 -9.36 10.38 -7.56
CA GLU A 154 -8.39 11.40 -7.28
C GLU A 154 -8.77 12.27 -6.08
N GLY A 155 -10.08 12.52 -5.90
CA GLY A 155 -10.64 13.36 -4.85
C GLY A 155 -10.55 12.75 -3.46
N TYR A 156 -11.09 11.54 -3.30
CA TYR A 156 -11.09 10.92 -1.98
C TYR A 156 -9.69 10.42 -1.58
N MET A 157 -8.82 10.06 -2.55
CA MET A 157 -7.45 9.63 -2.24
C MET A 157 -6.61 10.73 -1.60
N GLN A 158 -6.84 12.00 -1.94
CA GLN A 158 -6.20 13.13 -1.26
C GLN A 158 -6.55 13.16 0.23
N ILE A 159 -7.82 12.93 0.55
CA ILE A 159 -8.30 12.87 1.95
C ILE A 159 -7.65 11.69 2.67
N VAL A 160 -7.60 10.52 2.02
CA VAL A 160 -6.94 9.31 2.55
C VAL A 160 -5.48 9.61 2.91
N PHE A 161 -4.70 10.18 1.99
CA PHE A 161 -3.30 10.52 2.27
C PHE A 161 -3.12 11.56 3.37
N THR A 162 -4.04 12.52 3.46
CA THR A 162 -4.02 13.53 4.52
C THR A 162 -4.30 12.89 5.88
N ILE A 163 -5.30 12.02 5.98
CA ILE A 163 -5.61 11.25 7.20
C ILE A 163 -4.41 10.37 7.57
N SER A 164 -3.83 9.65 6.60
CA SER A 164 -2.63 8.82 6.83
C SER A 164 -1.45 9.63 7.36
N ALA A 165 -1.23 10.85 6.84
CA ALA A 165 -0.16 11.72 7.31
C ALA A 165 -0.37 12.12 8.77
N PHE A 166 -1.59 12.47 9.17
CA PHE A 166 -1.93 12.81 10.54
C PHE A 166 -1.83 11.61 11.49
N THR A 167 -2.28 10.42 11.07
CA THR A 167 -2.22 9.23 11.91
C THR A 167 -0.80 8.75 12.15
N LEU A 168 0.09 8.83 11.16
CA LEU A 168 1.51 8.53 11.35
C LEU A 168 2.29 9.65 12.04
N PHE A 169 1.74 10.85 12.15
CA PHE A 169 2.30 11.91 13.00
C PHE A 169 1.94 11.74 14.48
N LEU A 170 0.90 10.97 14.79
CA LEU A 170 0.40 10.77 16.14
C LEU A 170 1.47 10.25 17.13
N PRO A 171 2.35 9.27 16.78
CA PRO A 171 3.44 8.84 17.66
C PRO A 171 4.42 9.96 18.02
N VAL A 172 4.61 10.94 17.14
CA VAL A 172 5.48 12.11 17.38
C VAL A 172 4.85 13.02 18.43
N VAL A 173 3.56 13.28 18.28
CA VAL A 173 2.79 14.13 19.19
C VAL A 173 2.66 13.49 20.57
N THR A 174 2.36 12.20 20.63
CA THR A 174 2.20 11.48 21.91
C THR A 174 3.50 11.37 22.69
N ASN A 175 4.64 11.22 22.00
CA ASN A 175 5.96 11.20 22.64
C ASN A 175 6.34 12.55 23.26
N ILE A 176 5.86 13.66 22.69
CA ILE A 176 6.10 15.03 23.19
C ILE A 176 5.11 15.39 24.32
N LEU A 177 3.83 15.04 24.17
CA LEU A 177 2.76 15.48 25.09
C LEU A 177 2.59 14.59 26.32
N VAL A 178 2.95 13.31 26.25
CA VAL A 178 2.80 12.36 27.34
C VAL A 178 4.18 11.86 27.75
N PRO A 179 4.71 12.25 28.93
CA PRO A 179 5.93 11.67 29.46
C PRO A 179 5.76 10.15 29.54
N THR A 180 6.73 9.39 29.03
CA THR A 180 6.75 7.93 29.10
C THR A 180 6.61 7.51 30.56
N SER A 181 5.45 6.95 30.91
CA SER A 181 5.21 6.36 32.22
C SER A 181 6.24 5.26 32.44
N SER A 182 7.20 5.53 33.31
CA SER A 182 8.31 4.63 33.69
C SER A 182 7.83 3.48 34.59
N VAL A 183 6.81 2.73 34.16
CA VAL A 183 6.32 1.56 34.89
C VAL A 183 6.38 0.35 33.97
N LYS A 184 7.38 -0.51 34.19
CA LYS A 184 7.52 -1.79 33.49
C LYS A 184 6.31 -2.69 33.79
N GLY A 185 5.65 -3.19 32.75
CA GLY A 185 4.65 -4.27 32.87
C GLY A 185 3.20 -3.84 33.14
N GLY A 186 2.81 -2.60 32.83
CA GLY A 186 1.41 -2.15 32.91
C GLY A 186 0.59 -2.50 31.65
N SER A 187 -0.74 -2.46 31.76
CA SER A 187 -1.63 -2.50 30.59
C SER A 187 -1.43 -1.25 29.70
N ILE A 188 -1.84 -1.35 28.43
CA ILE A 188 -1.69 -0.28 27.42
C ILE A 188 -2.04 1.09 28.01
N SER A 189 -1.03 1.97 28.11
CA SER A 189 -1.20 3.35 28.55
C SER A 189 -2.20 4.09 27.65
N PHE A 190 -2.85 5.15 28.15
CA PHE A 190 -3.73 6.01 27.35
C PHE A 190 -3.05 6.49 26.04
N GLY A 191 -1.75 6.77 26.10
CA GLY A 191 -0.95 7.10 24.90
C GLY A 191 -0.84 5.94 23.90
N GLY A 192 -0.64 4.71 24.38
CA GLY A 192 -0.58 3.50 23.55
C GLY A 192 -1.93 3.15 22.91
N THR A 193 -3.04 3.40 23.61
CA THR A 193 -4.40 3.21 23.05
C THR A 193 -4.65 4.21 21.92
N LEU A 194 -4.24 5.47 22.10
CA LEU A 194 -4.35 6.49 21.07
C LEU A 194 -3.48 6.15 19.85
N GLN A 195 -2.26 5.66 20.05
CA GLN A 195 -1.39 5.16 18.97
C GLN A 195 -2.02 3.97 18.23
N LEU A 196 -2.58 3.00 18.96
CA LEU A 196 -3.26 1.84 18.36
C LEU A 196 -4.43 2.29 17.48
N LEU A 197 -5.26 3.23 17.95
CA LEU A 197 -6.35 3.82 17.15
C LEU A 197 -5.83 4.54 15.90
N GLY A 198 -4.73 5.28 16.03
CA GLY A 198 -4.05 5.92 14.90
C GLY A 198 -3.57 4.91 13.85
N PHE A 199 -2.94 3.82 14.30
CA PHE A 199 -2.45 2.75 13.43
C PHE A 199 -3.59 1.97 12.77
N CYS A 200 -4.67 1.67 13.49
CA CYS A 200 -5.89 1.11 12.89
C CYS A 200 -6.46 2.03 11.81
N THR A 201 -6.48 3.34 12.05
CA THR A 201 -6.96 4.31 11.05
C THR A 201 -6.04 4.37 9.82
N PHE A 202 -4.73 4.29 10.03
CA PHE A 202 -3.76 4.19 8.94
C PHE A 202 -3.99 2.91 8.11
N GLU A 203 -4.22 1.77 8.76
CA GLU A 203 -4.51 0.51 8.08
C GLU A 203 -5.82 0.53 7.29
N ALA A 204 -6.87 1.20 7.80
CA ALA A 204 -8.07 1.46 7.01
C ALA A 204 -7.75 2.28 5.75
N CYS A 205 -6.84 3.26 5.85
CA CYS A 205 -6.39 4.03 4.70
C CYS A 205 -5.60 3.18 3.68
N VAL A 206 -4.75 2.25 4.16
CA VAL A 206 -4.06 1.25 3.31
C VAL A 206 -5.07 0.37 2.58
N GLY A 207 -6.11 -0.08 3.28
CA GLY A 207 -7.23 -0.80 2.69
C GLY A 207 -7.94 -0.02 1.58
N ILE A 208 -8.12 1.29 1.74
CA ILE A 208 -8.70 2.15 0.70
C ILE A 208 -7.73 2.35 -0.47
N PHE A 209 -6.44 2.47 -0.16
CA PHE A 209 -5.39 2.74 -1.13
C PHE A 209 -5.29 1.66 -2.21
N TRP A 210 -5.26 0.37 -1.83
CA TRP A 210 -5.00 -0.72 -2.77
C TRP A 210 -6.00 -0.81 -3.94
N PRO A 211 -7.34 -0.87 -3.73
CA PRO A 211 -8.30 -0.90 -4.83
C PRO A 211 -8.25 0.39 -5.68
N SER A 212 -7.99 1.52 -5.04
CA SER A 212 -7.98 2.84 -5.67
C SER A 212 -6.78 3.04 -6.59
N ILE A 213 -5.58 2.67 -6.12
CA ILE A 213 -4.36 2.76 -6.92
C ILE A 213 -4.41 1.79 -8.09
N MET A 214 -4.98 0.59 -7.92
CA MET A 214 -5.15 -0.38 -9.00
C MET A 214 -6.04 0.16 -10.12
N LYS A 215 -7.13 0.86 -9.77
CA LYS A 215 -7.99 1.50 -10.76
C LYS A 215 -7.26 2.62 -11.51
N MET A 216 -6.54 3.51 -10.81
CA MET A 216 -5.77 4.58 -11.46
C MET A 216 -4.66 4.02 -12.35
N ARG A 217 -3.95 2.97 -11.89
CA ARG A 217 -2.96 2.24 -12.70
C ARG A 217 -3.57 1.65 -13.96
N SER A 218 -4.80 1.13 -13.87
CA SER A 218 -5.49 0.61 -15.06
C SER A 218 -5.92 1.65 -16.07
N GLN A 219 -6.12 2.90 -15.62
CA GLN A 219 -6.58 3.99 -16.48
C GLN A 219 -5.43 4.78 -17.09
N TYR A 220 -4.35 4.97 -16.34
CA TYR A 220 -3.24 5.84 -16.73
C TYR A 220 -2.02 5.10 -17.28
N ILE A 221 -1.84 3.81 -16.94
CA ILE A 221 -0.63 3.08 -17.34
C ILE A 221 -0.98 2.00 -18.38
N PRO A 222 -0.38 2.05 -19.58
CA PRO A 222 -0.58 1.03 -20.60
C PRO A 222 -0.18 -0.35 -20.07
N GLU A 223 -0.95 -1.38 -20.43
CA GLU A 223 -0.80 -2.74 -19.87
C GLU A 223 0.60 -3.32 -20.11
N GLU A 224 1.15 -3.08 -21.30
CA GLU A 224 2.45 -3.57 -21.76
C GLU A 224 3.63 -3.08 -20.90
N ALA A 225 3.59 -1.81 -20.44
CA ALA A 225 4.69 -1.21 -19.69
C ALA A 225 4.42 -1.10 -18.18
N ARG A 226 3.27 -1.60 -17.71
CA ARG A 226 2.83 -1.41 -16.33
C ARG A 226 3.82 -1.94 -15.32
N SER A 227 4.28 -3.18 -15.51
CA SER A 227 5.26 -3.82 -14.63
C SER A 227 6.56 -3.02 -14.54
N THR A 228 7.09 -2.61 -15.70
CA THR A 228 8.36 -1.90 -15.83
C THR A 228 8.32 -0.52 -15.20
N ILE A 229 7.28 0.28 -15.49
CA ILE A 229 7.06 1.59 -14.85
C ILE A 229 6.92 1.41 -13.33
N MET A 230 6.19 0.37 -12.91
CA MET A 230 6.08 -0.18 -11.55
C MET A 230 7.41 -0.20 -10.81
N ASN A 231 8.31 -0.99 -11.39
CA ASN A 231 9.61 -1.30 -10.83
C ASN A 231 10.56 -0.09 -10.87
N PHE A 232 10.45 0.77 -11.88
CA PHE A 232 11.24 2.00 -12.00
C PHE A 232 11.09 2.91 -10.78
N PHE A 233 9.87 3.06 -10.27
CA PHE A 233 9.61 3.87 -9.06
C PHE A 233 9.85 3.13 -7.75
N ARG A 234 9.76 1.78 -7.76
CA ARG A 234 9.96 0.95 -6.57
C ARG A 234 11.42 0.76 -6.19
N ILE A 235 12.33 0.59 -7.16
CA ILE A 235 13.74 0.33 -6.88
C ILE A 235 14.38 1.45 -6.05
N PRO A 236 14.28 2.74 -6.42
CA PRO A 236 14.91 3.82 -5.66
C PRO A 236 14.29 3.97 -4.27
N LEU A 237 12.96 3.84 -4.18
CA LEU A 237 12.24 3.96 -2.93
C LEU A 237 12.57 2.82 -1.97
N ASN A 238 12.54 1.57 -2.42
CA ASN A 238 12.86 0.43 -1.56
C ASN A 238 14.31 0.50 -1.10
N LEU A 239 15.23 0.97 -1.95
CA LEU A 239 16.60 1.21 -1.55
C LEU A 239 16.70 2.30 -0.47
N PHE A 240 15.95 3.41 -0.60
CA PHE A 240 15.84 4.43 0.44
C PHE A 240 15.30 3.85 1.76
N VAL A 241 14.22 3.08 1.72
CA VAL A 241 13.64 2.42 2.90
C VAL A 241 14.65 1.48 3.56
N CYS A 242 15.36 0.67 2.77
CA CYS A 242 16.43 -0.20 3.27
C CYS A 242 17.54 0.61 3.96
N VAL A 243 17.96 1.75 3.42
CA VAL A 243 18.97 2.62 4.04
C VAL A 243 18.47 3.20 5.36
N VAL A 244 17.21 3.66 5.42
CA VAL A 244 16.62 4.19 6.66
C VAL A 244 16.53 3.10 7.73
N LEU A 245 16.05 1.90 7.36
CA LEU A 245 15.93 0.77 8.28
C LEU A 245 17.30 0.23 8.72
N TYR A 246 18.31 0.23 7.83
CA TYR A 246 19.68 -0.14 8.19
C TYR A 246 20.24 0.80 9.27
N ASN A 247 19.86 2.08 9.22
CA ASN A 247 20.27 3.09 10.18
C ASN A 247 19.25 3.27 11.33
N VAL A 248 18.40 2.26 11.62
CA VAL A 248 17.38 2.35 12.68
C VAL A 248 17.94 2.61 14.07
N ASN A 249 19.15 2.13 14.34
CA ASN A 249 19.83 2.40 15.62
C ASN A 249 20.35 3.85 15.72
N ALA A 250 20.48 4.55 14.59
CA ALA A 250 20.98 5.93 14.54
C ALA A 250 19.86 6.97 14.57
N PHE A 251 18.62 6.60 14.19
CA PHE A 251 17.49 7.51 14.13
C PHE A 251 16.38 7.14 15.11
N PRO A 252 15.91 8.08 15.96
CA PRO A 252 14.74 7.84 16.81
C PRO A 252 13.52 7.45 15.97
N ILE A 253 12.71 6.52 16.48
CA ILE A 253 11.44 6.07 15.87
C ILE A 253 10.53 7.28 15.53
N THR A 254 10.56 8.32 16.36
CA THR A 254 9.87 9.59 16.17
C THR A 254 10.26 10.29 14.87
N VAL A 255 11.54 10.29 14.51
CA VAL A 255 12.04 10.89 13.27
C VAL A 255 11.55 10.07 12.07
N MET A 256 11.55 8.74 12.17
CA MET A 256 11.08 7.87 11.09
C MET A 256 9.59 8.06 10.80
N PHE A 257 8.75 8.09 11.84
CA PHE A 257 7.33 8.40 11.68
C PHE A 257 7.08 9.82 11.17
N GLY A 258 7.89 10.80 11.60
CA GLY A 258 7.88 12.16 11.07
C GLY A 258 8.17 12.20 9.55
N MET A 259 9.19 11.46 9.09
CA MET A 259 9.51 11.35 7.66
C MET A 259 8.37 10.70 6.88
N CYS A 260 7.78 9.61 7.38
CA CYS A 260 6.62 8.97 6.76
C CYS A 260 5.43 9.92 6.66
N SER A 261 5.17 10.73 7.69
CA SER A 261 4.12 11.76 7.66
C SER A 261 4.38 12.80 6.56
N ILE A 262 5.62 13.28 6.42
CA ILE A 262 6.00 14.22 5.36
C ILE A 262 5.80 13.59 3.98
N PHE A 263 6.20 12.32 3.79
CA PHE A 263 6.01 11.61 2.53
C PHE A 263 4.53 11.48 2.16
N LEU A 264 3.68 11.14 3.13
CA LEU A 264 2.23 11.04 2.92
C LEU A 264 1.60 12.41 2.64
N PHE A 265 2.08 13.48 3.27
CA PHE A 265 1.64 14.83 2.97
C PHE A 265 2.07 15.27 1.56
N MET A 266 3.31 14.96 1.14
CA MET A 266 3.73 15.16 -0.24
C MET A 266 2.88 14.35 -1.22
N ALA A 267 2.56 13.09 -0.89
CA ALA A 267 1.66 12.27 -1.70
C ALA A 267 0.28 12.92 -1.84
N ALA A 268 -0.26 13.55 -0.78
CA ALA A 268 -1.52 14.30 -0.86
C ALA A 268 -1.43 15.52 -1.81
N ILE A 269 -0.31 16.26 -1.79
CA ILE A 269 -0.08 17.39 -2.71
C ILE A 269 0.03 16.90 -4.15
N LEU A 270 0.80 15.84 -4.40
CA LEU A 270 0.96 15.24 -5.71
C LEU A 270 -0.37 14.68 -6.23
N GLN A 271 -1.19 14.08 -5.35
CA GLN A 271 -2.53 13.59 -5.68
C GLN A 271 -3.46 14.73 -6.11
N ARG A 272 -3.36 15.91 -5.45
CA ARG A 272 -4.08 17.10 -5.88
C ARG A 272 -3.63 17.58 -7.26
N ARG A 273 -2.32 17.56 -7.55
CA ARG A 273 -1.80 17.89 -8.89
C ARG A 273 -2.32 16.91 -9.94
N LEU A 274 -2.28 15.61 -9.65
CA LEU A 274 -2.80 14.58 -10.54
C LEU A 274 -4.28 14.80 -10.87
N MET A 275 -5.09 15.21 -9.89
CA MET A 275 -6.50 15.57 -10.12
C MET A 275 -6.65 16.72 -11.13
N VAL A 276 -5.91 17.80 -10.93
CA VAL A 276 -5.98 18.99 -11.79
C VAL A 276 -5.53 18.65 -13.21
N VAL A 277 -4.43 17.91 -13.37
CA VAL A 277 -3.93 17.48 -14.68
C VAL A 277 -4.92 16.54 -15.37
N SER A 278 -5.53 15.60 -14.63
CA SER A 278 -6.56 14.70 -15.16
C SER A 278 -7.80 15.44 -15.64
N ASP A 279 -8.24 16.48 -14.91
CA ASP A 279 -9.39 17.29 -15.29
C ASP A 279 -9.12 18.18 -16.50
N LEU A 280 -7.93 18.81 -16.57
CA LEU A 280 -7.49 19.60 -17.73
C LEU A 280 -7.45 18.77 -19.01
N HIS A 281 -6.90 17.55 -18.93
CA HIS A 281 -6.82 16.65 -20.08
C HIS A 281 -8.22 16.25 -20.57
N LYS A 282 -9.14 15.91 -19.65
CA LYS A 282 -10.54 15.61 -19.99
C LYS A 282 -11.27 16.79 -20.62
N SER A 283 -11.03 18.02 -20.15
CA SER A 283 -11.61 19.21 -20.79
C SER A 283 -11.05 19.47 -22.18
N SER A 284 -9.75 19.25 -22.38
CA SER A 284 -9.11 19.41 -23.69
C SER A 284 -9.63 18.40 -24.70
N THR A 285 -9.75 17.12 -24.32
CA THR A 285 -10.28 16.08 -25.20
C THR A 285 -11.73 16.36 -25.59
N LYS A 286 -12.57 16.76 -24.63
CA LYS A 286 -13.97 17.13 -24.92
C LYS A 286 -14.10 18.33 -25.85
N ALA A 287 -13.25 19.35 -25.66
CA ALA A 287 -13.24 20.51 -26.54
C ALA A 287 -12.82 20.13 -27.96
N GLN A 288 -11.92 19.17 -28.11
CA GLN A 288 -11.45 18.68 -29.41
C GLN A 288 -12.51 17.81 -30.11
N GLU A 289 -13.20 16.91 -29.38
CA GLU A 289 -14.34 16.15 -29.92
C GLU A 289 -15.47 17.06 -30.39
N MET A 290 -15.77 18.15 -29.67
CA MET A 290 -16.78 19.13 -30.09
C MET A 290 -16.37 19.89 -31.36
N VAL A 291 -15.07 20.14 -31.56
CA VAL A 291 -14.55 20.79 -32.77
C VAL A 291 -14.59 19.83 -33.96
N ASP A 292 -14.25 18.56 -33.76
CA ASP A 292 -14.28 17.53 -34.81
C ASP A 292 -15.73 17.16 -35.22
N GLU A 293 -16.72 17.25 -34.32
CA GLU A 293 -18.14 17.06 -34.64
C GLU A 293 -18.76 18.24 -35.41
N ASP A 294 -18.26 19.47 -35.21
CA ASP A 294 -18.70 20.68 -35.92
C ASP A 294 -18.01 20.87 -37.28
N GLU A 295 -16.99 20.06 -37.62
CA GLU A 295 -16.35 20.07 -38.92
C GLU A 295 -17.25 19.32 -39.94
N PRO A 296 -17.81 19.98 -40.97
CA PRO A 296 -18.72 19.33 -41.90
C PRO A 296 -17.95 18.21 -42.61
N LEU A 297 -18.47 16.98 -42.51
CA LEU A 297 -18.04 15.81 -43.29
C LEU A 297 -17.86 16.25 -44.75
N ASN A 298 -16.61 16.47 -45.15
CA ASN A 298 -16.27 16.94 -46.48
C ASN A 298 -16.75 15.86 -47.48
N PRO A 299 -17.53 16.21 -48.52
CA PRO A 299 -18.17 15.25 -49.41
C PRO A 299 -17.21 14.39 -50.24
#